data_AF-A0AAC8TB20-F1
#
_entry.id   AF-A0AAC8TB20-F1
#
_cell.length_a   1.000
_cell.length_b   1.000
_cell.length_c   1.000
_cell.angle_alpha   90.00
_cell.angle_beta   90.00
_cell.angle_gamma   90.00
#
_symmetry.space_group_name_H-M   'P 1'
#
loop_
_entity.id
_entity.type
_entity.pdbx_description
1 polymer ?
#
loop_
_entity_poly.entity_id
_entity_poly.type
_entity_poly.pdbx_seq_one_letter_code
_entity_poly.pdbx_strand_id
1 'polypeptide(L)'
;MKQPITGFHLDEENHWVADLACGHRQHMRHDPPWMERPWILTEEGRRSRLGIELECKRCDEAALAVAQAVREALLSAAREAYEDGGLSGLCAEGRWELAQDAMRAVDLTPAIQRALGPKRQEG
;
A
#
# COMPACT_ATOMS: atom_id res chain seq x y z
N MET A 1 -1.11 1.56 8.46
CA MET A 1 -0.55 2.93 8.49
C MET A 1 -1.57 3.76 9.20
N LYS A 2 -1.13 4.39 10.29
CA LYS A 2 -1.98 5.22 11.13
C LYS A 2 -2.30 6.52 10.42
N GLN A 3 -3.58 6.85 10.35
CA GLN A 3 -4.09 8.05 9.72
C GLN A 3 -5.15 8.69 10.62
N PRO A 4 -5.04 9.99 10.93
CA PRO A 4 -6.01 10.67 11.78
C PRO A 4 -7.36 10.78 11.06
N ILE A 5 -8.44 10.64 11.83
CA ILE A 5 -9.78 10.89 11.37
C ILE A 5 -9.98 12.41 11.20
N THR A 6 -10.40 12.82 10.02
CA THR A 6 -10.69 14.22 9.65
C THR A 6 -12.18 14.52 9.59
N GLY A 7 -13.03 13.50 9.44
CA GLY A 7 -14.46 13.68 9.33
C GLY A 7 -15.23 12.36 9.38
N PHE A 8 -16.55 12.48 9.34
CA PHE A 8 -17.47 11.37 9.20
C PHE A 8 -18.61 11.75 8.26
N HIS A 9 -19.06 10.80 7.46
CA HIS A 9 -20.27 10.92 6.65
C HIS A 9 -21.05 9.61 6.64
N LEU A 10 -22.30 9.68 6.19
CA LEU A 10 -23.08 8.50 5.82
C LEU A 10 -22.85 8.21 4.34
N ASP A 11 -22.64 6.95 4.00
CA ASP A 11 -22.67 6.49 2.61
C ASP A 11 -24.11 6.33 2.10
N GLU A 12 -24.25 5.80 0.88
CA GLU A 12 -25.54 5.59 0.21
C GLU A 12 -26.46 4.60 0.95
N GLU A 13 -25.89 3.72 1.77
CA GLU A 13 -26.61 2.72 2.57
C GLU A 13 -26.91 3.23 4.00
N ASN A 14 -26.60 4.49 4.29
CA ASN A 14 -26.66 5.07 5.64
C ASN A 14 -25.73 4.39 6.66
N HIS A 15 -24.59 3.89 6.20
CA HIS A 15 -23.51 3.44 7.07
C HIS A 15 -22.51 4.56 7.37
N TRP A 16 -22.05 4.62 8.62
CA TRP A 16 -21.05 5.59 9.03
C TRP A 16 -19.67 5.25 8.48
N VAL A 17 -19.09 6.22 7.80
CA VAL A 17 -17.75 6.17 7.21
C VAL A 17 -16.89 7.25 7.86
N ALA A 18 -15.68 6.89 8.26
CA ALA A 18 -14.67 7.86 8.68
C ALA A 18 -13.83 8.31 7.49
N ASP A 19 -13.65 9.61 7.37
CA ASP A 19 -12.75 10.25 6.40
C ASP A 19 -11.38 10.40 7.03
N LEU A 20 -10.36 9.78 6.43
CA LEU A 20 -8.98 9.80 6.94
C LEU A 20 -8.16 10.86 6.23
N ALA A 21 -7.13 11.41 6.89
CA ALA A 21 -6.27 12.45 6.32
C ALA A 21 -5.53 12.02 5.04
N CYS A 22 -5.33 10.72 4.82
CA CYS A 22 -4.79 10.18 3.57
C CYS A 22 -5.79 10.22 2.40
N GLY A 23 -7.02 10.70 2.60
CA GLY A 23 -8.09 10.73 1.59
C GLY A 23 -8.84 9.41 1.43
N HIS A 24 -8.47 8.37 2.18
CA HIS A 24 -9.20 7.11 2.20
C HIS A 24 -10.38 7.15 3.19
N ARG A 25 -11.35 6.29 2.91
CA ARG A 25 -12.57 6.11 3.68
C ARG A 25 -12.54 4.76 4.38
N GLN A 26 -13.02 4.72 5.62
CA GLN A 26 -13.14 3.47 6.37
C GLN A 26 -14.51 3.33 6.99
N HIS A 27 -15.19 2.23 6.69
CA HIS A 27 -16.49 1.93 7.29
C HIS A 27 -16.29 1.65 8.78
N MET A 28 -17.11 2.29 9.60
CA MET A 28 -17.10 2.14 11.06
C MET A 28 -17.92 0.93 11.52
N ARG A 29 -18.41 0.12 10.57
CA ARG A 29 -19.08 -1.16 10.79
C ARG A 29 -18.34 -2.22 9.97
N HIS A 30 -18.12 -3.40 10.56
CA HIS A 30 -17.72 -4.60 9.84
C HIS A 30 -18.83 -5.64 9.99
N ASP A 31 -19.20 -6.26 8.88
CA ASP A 31 -19.96 -7.50 8.83
C ASP A 31 -18.94 -8.66 8.68
N PRO A 32 -18.87 -9.65 9.60
CA PRO A 32 -19.71 -9.88 10.77
C PRO A 32 -19.31 -9.08 12.03
N PRO A 33 -20.26 -8.84 12.98
CA PRO A 33 -20.20 -7.73 13.92
C PRO A 33 -19.73 -8.19 15.31
N TRP A 34 -18.44 -8.05 15.60
CA TRP A 34 -17.90 -8.39 16.93
C TRP A 34 -17.36 -7.19 17.71
N MET A 35 -17.45 -5.98 17.14
CA MET A 35 -17.06 -4.74 17.82
C MET A 35 -18.19 -3.72 17.74
N GLU A 36 -18.92 -3.54 18.83
CA GLU A 36 -19.80 -2.40 19.00
C GLU A 36 -18.96 -1.12 19.08
N ARG A 37 -19.28 -0.14 18.24
CA ARG A 37 -18.71 1.21 18.28
C ARG A 37 -19.81 2.19 18.66
N PRO A 38 -20.34 2.16 19.91
CA PRO A 38 -21.51 2.96 20.29
C PRO A 38 -21.29 4.47 20.13
N TRP A 39 -20.02 4.91 20.23
CA TRP A 39 -19.62 6.31 20.02
C TRP A 39 -19.94 6.82 18.60
N ILE A 40 -20.11 5.95 17.60
CA ILE A 40 -20.44 6.39 16.24
C ILE A 40 -21.89 6.91 16.14
N LEU A 41 -22.75 6.49 17.05
CA LEU A 41 -24.20 6.75 16.99
C LEU A 41 -24.53 8.20 17.36
N THR A 42 -23.74 8.83 18.24
CA THR A 42 -23.96 10.21 18.67
C THR A 42 -23.00 11.17 17.96
N GLU A 43 -23.44 12.40 17.72
CA GLU A 43 -22.57 13.44 17.15
C GLU A 43 -21.40 13.76 18.07
N GLU A 44 -21.63 13.88 19.37
CA GLU A 44 -20.59 14.10 20.38
C GLU A 44 -19.54 12.98 20.36
N GLY A 45 -19.99 11.72 20.27
CA GLY A 45 -19.12 10.56 20.17
C GLY A 45 -18.24 10.62 18.92
N ARG A 46 -18.80 10.98 17.75
CA ARG A 46 -18.01 11.20 16.52
C ARG A 46 -17.01 12.35 16.68
N ARG A 47 -17.43 13.48 17.22
CA ARG A 47 -16.57 14.65 17.45
C ARG A 47 -15.40 14.33 18.37
N SER A 48 -15.61 13.54 19.41
CA SER A 48 -14.54 13.10 20.33
C SER A 48 -13.48 12.21 19.68
N ARG A 49 -13.75 11.65 18.50
CA ARG A 49 -12.83 10.78 17.75
C ARG A 49 -12.08 11.49 16.63
N LEU A 50 -12.40 12.74 16.32
CA LEU A 50 -11.63 13.52 15.36
C LEU A 50 -10.17 13.64 15.84
N GLY A 51 -9.22 13.52 14.91
CA GLY A 51 -7.78 13.52 15.19
C GLY A 51 -7.22 12.19 15.73
N ILE A 52 -8.06 11.25 16.18
CA ILE A 52 -7.58 9.93 16.59
C ILE A 52 -7.15 9.14 15.36
N GLU A 53 -6.01 8.45 15.47
CA GLU A 53 -5.46 7.64 14.40
C GLU A 53 -6.15 6.27 14.26
N LEU A 54 -6.43 5.88 13.02
CA LEU A 54 -6.88 4.55 12.64
C LEU A 54 -5.90 3.90 11.66
N GLU A 55 -5.80 2.58 11.71
CA GLU A 55 -5.07 1.82 10.69
C GLU A 55 -5.83 1.84 9.36
N CYS A 56 -5.31 2.58 8.38
CA CYS A 56 -5.86 2.65 7.05
C CYS A 56 -5.45 1.43 6.23
N LYS A 57 -6.37 0.45 6.11
CA LYS A 57 -6.18 -0.78 5.32
C LYS A 57 -5.69 -0.52 3.90
N ARG A 58 -6.21 0.52 3.22
CA ARG A 58 -5.80 0.88 1.86
C ARG A 58 -4.35 1.38 1.80
N CYS A 59 -3.91 2.17 2.77
CA CYS A 59 -2.50 2.59 2.86
C CYS A 59 -1.58 1.41 3.19
N ASP A 60 -2.02 0.48 4.04
CA ASP A 60 -1.26 -0.74 4.33
C ASP A 60 -1.10 -1.63 3.11
N GLU A 61 -2.19 -1.88 2.39
CA GLU A 61 -2.16 -2.63 1.14
C GLU A 61 -1.27 -1.96 0.08
N ALA A 62 -1.34 -0.63 -0.05
CA ALA A 62 -0.49 0.12 -0.97
C ALA A 62 0.99 0.00 -0.60
N ALA A 63 1.34 0.10 0.69
CA ALA A 63 2.70 -0.08 1.17
C ALA A 63 3.22 -1.50 0.86
N LEU A 64 2.40 -2.52 1.11
CA LEU A 64 2.75 -3.90 0.80
C LEU A 64 2.93 -4.12 -0.71
N ALA A 65 2.03 -3.57 -1.54
CA ALA A 65 2.13 -3.67 -3.00
C ALA A 65 3.40 -3.01 -3.52
N VAL A 66 3.77 -1.83 -3.00
CA VAL A 66 5.03 -1.17 -3.35
C VAL A 66 6.24 -2.02 -2.98
N ALA A 67 6.27 -2.57 -1.76
CA ALA A 67 7.38 -3.42 -1.33
C ALA A 67 7.54 -4.67 -2.21
N GLN A 68 6.41 -5.29 -2.62
CA GLN A 68 6.41 -6.42 -3.54
C GLN A 68 6.93 -6.03 -4.92
N ALA A 69 6.45 -4.93 -5.48
CA ALA A 69 6.86 -4.44 -6.79
C ALA A 69 8.36 -4.06 -6.85
N VAL A 70 8.88 -3.44 -5.79
CA VAL A 70 10.31 -3.13 -5.66
C VAL A 70 11.14 -4.41 -5.61
N ARG A 71 10.72 -5.39 -4.81
CA ARG A 71 11.42 -6.68 -4.72
C ARG A 71 11.45 -7.39 -6.08
N GLU A 72 10.33 -7.44 -6.79
CA GLU A 72 10.24 -8.04 -8.12
C GLU A 72 11.15 -7.34 -9.14
N ALA A 73 11.14 -6.01 -9.16
CA ALA A 73 11.98 -5.23 -10.06
C ALA A 73 13.48 -5.48 -9.82
N LEU A 74 13.91 -5.51 -8.56
CA LEU A 74 15.30 -5.79 -8.18
C LEU A 74 15.72 -7.22 -8.55
N LEU A 75 14.87 -8.21 -8.27
CA LEU A 75 15.15 -9.61 -8.60
C LEU A 75 15.22 -9.82 -10.12
N SER A 76 14.35 -9.17 -10.90
CA SER A 76 14.39 -9.22 -12.37
C SER A 76 15.69 -8.64 -12.89
N ALA A 77 16.03 -7.41 -12.48
CA ALA A 77 17.25 -6.73 -12.92
C ALA A 77 18.52 -7.53 -12.58
N ALA A 78 18.60 -8.07 -11.35
CA ALA A 78 19.72 -8.91 -10.94
C ALA A 78 19.84 -10.19 -11.79
N ARG A 79 18.71 -10.85 -12.04
CA ARG A 79 18.66 -12.10 -12.81
C ARG A 79 19.07 -11.87 -14.25
N GLU A 80 18.50 -10.87 -14.92
CA GLU A 80 18.81 -10.51 -16.31
C GLU A 80 20.29 -10.20 -16.46
N ALA A 81 20.85 -9.32 -15.62
CA ALA A 81 22.26 -8.97 -15.68
C ALA A 81 23.20 -10.15 -15.41
N TYR A 82 22.84 -11.05 -14.50
CA TYR A 82 23.62 -12.26 -14.22
C TYR A 82 23.60 -13.24 -15.40
N GLU A 83 22.44 -13.44 -16.03
CA GLU A 83 22.25 -14.27 -17.21
C GLU A 83 23.02 -13.70 -18.41
N ASP A 84 22.91 -12.40 -18.67
CA ASP A 84 23.62 -11.68 -19.73
C ASP A 84 25.14 -11.72 -19.56
N GLY A 85 25.63 -11.53 -18.33
CA GLY A 85 27.05 -11.70 -18.02
C GLY A 85 27.54 -13.12 -18.29
N GLY A 86 26.67 -14.11 -18.09
CA GLY A 86 26.95 -15.51 -18.43
C GLY A 86 27.04 -15.75 -19.93
N LEU A 87 26.10 -15.21 -20.72
CA LEU A 87 26.13 -15.25 -22.17
C LEU A 87 27.37 -14.53 -22.74
N SER A 88 27.82 -13.48 -22.04
CA SER A 88 29.02 -12.71 -22.38
C SER A 88 30.33 -13.35 -21.93
N GLY A 89 30.29 -14.53 -21.30
CA GLY A 89 31.47 -15.29 -20.91
C GLY A 89 32.16 -14.81 -19.63
N LEU A 90 31.51 -13.98 -18.81
CA LEU A 90 32.09 -13.52 -17.55
C LEU A 90 32.19 -14.66 -16.53
N CYS A 91 33.18 -14.55 -15.65
CA CYS A 91 33.32 -15.42 -14.48
C CYS A 91 32.19 -15.15 -13.46
N ALA A 92 32.09 -16.00 -12.43
CA ALA A 92 31.02 -15.88 -11.43
C ALA A 92 31.06 -14.55 -10.67
N GLU A 93 32.25 -14.05 -10.32
CA GLU A 93 32.44 -12.77 -9.64
C GLU A 93 32.00 -11.59 -10.52
N GLY A 94 32.43 -11.56 -11.78
CA GLY A 94 32.02 -10.50 -12.71
C GLY A 94 30.50 -10.47 -12.96
N ARG A 95 29.83 -11.63 -12.99
CA ARG A 95 28.35 -11.68 -13.07
C ARG A 95 27.68 -11.12 -11.82
N TRP A 96 28.24 -11.40 -10.64
CA TRP A 96 27.73 -10.87 -9.38
C TRP A 96 27.90 -9.35 -9.27
N GLU A 97 29.03 -8.81 -9.73
CA GLU A 97 29.25 -7.36 -9.84
C GLU A 97 28.21 -6.73 -10.77
N LEU A 98 28.01 -7.27 -11.97
CA LEU A 98 26.98 -6.79 -12.91
C LEU A 98 25.56 -6.82 -12.31
N ALA A 99 25.20 -7.91 -11.62
CA ALA A 99 23.88 -8.03 -10.98
C ALA A 99 23.67 -6.97 -9.88
N GLN A 100 24.70 -6.68 -9.08
CA GLN A 100 24.64 -5.62 -8.07
C GLN A 100 24.53 -4.23 -8.71
N ASP A 101 25.31 -3.96 -9.75
CA ASP A 101 25.25 -2.69 -10.48
C ASP A 101 23.87 -2.48 -11.12
N ALA A 102 23.29 -3.53 -11.71
CA ALA A 102 21.94 -3.49 -12.26
C ALA A 102 20.88 -3.19 -11.18
N MET A 103 20.96 -3.83 -10.01
CA MET A 103 20.05 -3.52 -8.89
C MET A 103 20.20 -2.09 -8.38
N ARG A 104 21.42 -1.52 -8.39
CA ARG A 104 21.66 -0.13 -7.98
C ARG A 104 21.16 0.88 -9.01
N ALA A 105 21.19 0.51 -10.29
CA ALA A 105 20.83 1.39 -11.40
C ALA A 105 19.34 1.30 -11.80
N VAL A 106 18.60 0.28 -11.36
CA VAL A 106 17.20 0.08 -11.78
C VAL A 106 16.34 1.27 -11.38
N ASP A 107 15.58 1.81 -12.35
CA ASP A 107 14.55 2.80 -12.06
C ASP A 107 13.31 2.11 -11.49
N LEU A 108 13.04 2.36 -10.21
CA LEU A 108 11.89 1.79 -9.50
C LEU A 108 10.58 2.55 -9.77
N THR A 109 10.64 3.73 -10.39
CA THR A 109 9.47 4.60 -10.60
C THR A 109 8.32 3.88 -11.30
N PRO A 110 8.53 3.14 -12.41
CA PRO A 110 7.43 2.45 -13.11
C PRO A 110 6.82 1.33 -12.27
N ALA A 111 7.62 0.63 -11.45
CA ALA A 111 7.14 -0.42 -10.56
C ALA A 111 6.28 0.16 -9.43
N ILE A 112 6.73 1.27 -8.83
CA ILE A 112 5.99 1.98 -7.78
C ILE A 112 4.68 2.54 -8.32
N GLN A 113 4.70 3.20 -9.49
CA GLN A 113 3.49 3.77 -10.10
C GLN A 113 2.45 2.69 -10.43
N ARG A 114 2.88 1.54 -10.95
CA ARG A 114 2.00 0.39 -11.19
C ARG A 114 1.39 -0.15 -9.89
N ALA A 115 2.18 -0.23 -8.82
CA ALA A 115 1.72 -0.72 -7.52
C ALA A 115 0.74 0.23 -6.82
N LEU A 116 0.93 1.54 -6.98
CA LEU A 116 0.06 2.58 -6.43
C LEU A 116 -1.15 2.91 -7.32
N GLY A 117 -1.19 2.38 -8.54
CA GLY A 117 -2.29 2.58 -9.48
C GLY A 117 -3.64 2.11 -8.90
N PRO A 118 -4.77 2.65 -9.40
CA PRO A 118 -6.08 2.27 -8.89
C PRO A 118 -6.31 0.76 -9.08
N LYS A 119 -6.53 0.04 -7.98
CA LYS A 119 -7.17 -1.28 -8.04
C LYS A 119 -8.56 -1.05 -8.65
N ARG A 120 -8.90 -1.76 -9.75
CA ARG A 120 -10.28 -1.78 -10.26
C ARG A 120 -11.17 -2.14 -9.07
N GLN A 121 -12.08 -1.24 -8.70
CA GLN A 121 -13.05 -1.51 -7.65
C GLN A 121 -13.93 -2.65 -8.16
N GLU A 122 -13.88 -3.82 -7.50
CA GLU A 122 -14.99 -4.76 -7.54
C GLU A 122 -16.14 -4.04 -6.83
N GLY A 123 -17.19 -3.75 -7.60
CA GLY A 123 -18.40 -3.08 -7.12
C GLY A 123 -19.27 -3.97 -6.25
#